data_AF-A0A800F709-F1
#
_entry.id   AF-A0A800F709-F1
#
_cell.length_a   1.000
_cell.length_b   1.000
_cell.length_c   1.000
_cell.angle_alpha   90.00
_cell.angle_beta   90.00
_cell.angle_gamma   90.00
#
_symmetry.space_group_name_H-M   'P 1'
#
loop_
_entity.id
_entity.type
_entity.pdbx_description
1 polymer ?
#
loop_
_entity_poly.entity_id
_entity_poly.type
_entity_poly.pdbx_seq_one_letter_code
_entity_poly.pdbx_strand_id
1 'polypeptide(L)'
;MVKHAALLVGLVLTVAGAPPSALAQRPPDPAALLAAQIDSMLRLAFMDGAWRGTAWTLLPSGEKREVTQTERVGPFLGGSIRVIEGRGFEADGRLAFNAFAVISYDPRASRYSMRSYAQGRAGDFEITATANGYTWEIPGGRRRPSRTRKRGS
;
A
#
# COMPACT_ATOMS: atom_id res chain seq x y z
N MET A 1 -55.31 52.68 -7.82
CA MET A 1 -55.14 53.47 -6.59
C MET A 1 -53.70 53.32 -6.12
N VAL A 2 -52.94 54.40 -6.16
CA VAL A 2 -51.58 54.54 -5.61
C VAL A 2 -51.66 54.60 -4.09
N LYS A 3 -50.65 54.08 -3.36
CA LYS A 3 -50.18 54.67 -2.09
C LYS A 3 -48.74 54.21 -1.75
N HIS A 4 -47.96 55.21 -1.36
CA HIS A 4 -46.50 55.28 -1.11
C HIS A 4 -46.04 54.46 0.11
N ALA A 5 -44.88 53.79 0.03
CA ALA A 5 -43.55 54.20 0.52
C ALA A 5 -43.29 54.01 2.02
N ALA A 6 -42.22 53.28 2.36
CA ALA A 6 -41.35 53.58 3.50
C ALA A 6 -40.02 52.80 3.35
N LEU A 7 -38.95 53.54 3.13
CA LEU A 7 -37.55 53.09 3.22
C LEU A 7 -37.19 53.07 4.72
N LEU A 8 -36.78 51.92 5.26
CA LEU A 8 -36.19 51.84 6.60
C LEU A 8 -34.72 51.40 6.47
N VAL A 9 -33.83 52.35 6.75
CA VAL A 9 -32.39 52.15 6.90
C VAL A 9 -32.16 51.33 8.17
N GLY A 10 -31.73 50.08 8.00
CA GLY A 10 -31.31 49.20 9.09
C GLY A 10 -29.83 49.38 9.41
N LEU A 11 -29.55 49.84 10.62
CA LEU A 11 -28.23 49.94 11.25
C LEU A 11 -27.50 48.59 11.24
N VAL A 12 -26.38 48.49 10.51
CA VAL A 12 -25.49 47.32 10.55
C VAL A 12 -24.59 47.44 11.78
N LEU A 13 -24.88 46.66 12.83
CA LEU A 13 -23.92 46.39 13.90
C LEU A 13 -22.86 45.43 13.39
N THR A 14 -21.63 45.92 13.20
CA THR A 14 -20.46 45.08 12.97
C THR A 14 -20.02 44.44 14.27
N VAL A 15 -20.40 43.18 14.49
CA VAL A 15 -19.81 42.35 15.55
C VAL A 15 -18.38 42.01 15.13
N ALA A 16 -17.40 42.59 15.82
CA ALA A 16 -16.00 42.20 15.69
C ALA A 16 -15.83 40.75 16.19
N GLY A 17 -15.88 39.79 15.27
CA GLY A 17 -15.59 38.40 15.55
C GLY A 17 -14.11 38.24 15.90
N ALA A 18 -13.81 37.81 17.12
CA ALA A 18 -12.48 37.33 17.47
C ALA A 18 -12.07 36.21 16.49
N PRO A 19 -10.80 36.17 16.03
CA PRO A 19 -10.37 35.12 15.13
C PRO A 19 -10.56 33.77 15.83
N PRO A 20 -11.13 32.75 15.15
CA PRO A 20 -11.23 31.43 15.73
C PRO A 20 -9.82 30.99 16.10
N SER A 21 -9.62 30.69 17.38
CA SER A 21 -8.39 30.04 17.83
C SER A 21 -8.26 28.78 17.00
N ALA A 22 -7.26 28.75 16.13
CA ALA A 22 -6.89 27.56 15.42
C ALA A 22 -6.51 26.52 16.48
N LEU A 23 -7.45 25.65 16.84
CA LEU A 23 -7.13 24.43 17.54
C LEU A 23 -6.19 23.67 16.60
N ALA A 24 -4.89 23.83 16.82
CA ALA A 24 -3.88 23.05 16.15
C ALA A 24 -4.31 21.59 16.21
N GLN A 25 -4.49 20.95 15.06
CA GLN A 25 -4.88 19.54 15.02
C GLN A 25 -3.85 18.76 15.83
N ARG A 26 -4.27 18.21 16.98
CA ARG A 26 -3.41 17.38 17.82
C ARG A 26 -2.87 16.24 16.96
N PRO A 27 -1.57 15.91 17.02
CA PRO A 27 -1.06 14.72 16.36
C PRO A 27 -1.92 13.51 16.75
N PRO A 28 -2.29 12.62 15.80
CA PRO A 28 -3.06 11.44 16.12
C PRO A 28 -2.36 10.63 17.18
N ASP A 29 -3.16 10.00 18.04
CA ASP A 29 -2.70 9.08 19.05
C ASP A 29 -1.84 7.95 18.42
N PRO A 30 -0.56 7.79 18.81
CA PRO A 30 0.29 6.73 18.30
C PRO A 30 -0.29 5.32 18.49
N ALA A 31 -1.02 5.07 19.58
CA ALA A 31 -1.63 3.77 19.82
C ALA A 31 -2.75 3.48 18.81
N ALA A 32 -3.60 4.49 18.53
CA ALA A 32 -4.63 4.38 17.50
C ALA A 32 -4.04 4.18 16.09
N LEU A 33 -2.94 4.86 15.76
CA LEU A 33 -2.24 4.66 14.47
C LEU A 33 -1.71 3.23 14.35
N LEU A 34 -1.06 2.72 15.39
CA LEU A 34 -0.51 1.37 15.41
C LEU A 34 -1.62 0.31 15.30
N ALA A 35 -2.73 0.48 16.01
CA ALA A 35 -3.89 -0.41 15.92
C ALA A 35 -4.45 -0.44 14.49
N ALA A 36 -4.63 0.72 13.85
CA ALA A 36 -5.09 0.80 12.46
C ALA A 36 -4.14 0.13 11.46
N GLN A 37 -2.82 0.18 11.71
CA GLN A 37 -1.83 -0.53 10.89
C GLN A 37 -1.97 -2.05 11.04
N ILE A 38 -2.06 -2.55 12.28
CA ILE A 38 -2.23 -3.98 12.57
C ILE A 38 -3.52 -4.50 11.95
N ASP A 39 -4.64 -3.83 12.18
CA ASP A 39 -5.95 -4.22 11.64
C ASP A 39 -5.95 -4.26 10.11
N SER A 40 -5.31 -3.26 9.48
CA SER A 40 -5.17 -3.24 8.02
C SER A 40 -4.33 -4.41 7.52
N MET A 41 -3.23 -4.73 8.21
CA MET A 41 -2.40 -5.88 7.85
C MET A 41 -3.16 -7.20 7.92
N LEU A 42 -4.21 -7.37 8.73
CA LEU A 42 -4.97 -8.63 8.74
C LEU A 42 -5.52 -9.02 7.36
N ARG A 43 -5.83 -8.04 6.49
CA ARG A 43 -6.31 -8.29 5.12
C ARG A 43 -5.31 -9.03 4.23
N LEU A 44 -4.03 -8.93 4.56
CA LEU A 44 -2.93 -9.54 3.82
C LEU A 44 -2.40 -10.82 4.51
N ALA A 45 -3.08 -11.33 5.55
CA ALA A 45 -2.65 -12.51 6.32
C ALA A 45 -2.61 -13.81 5.51
N PHE A 46 -3.34 -13.87 4.41
CA PHE A 46 -3.26 -14.97 3.47
C PHE A 46 -1.86 -15.13 2.84
N MET A 47 -1.00 -14.11 2.93
CA MET A 47 0.38 -14.15 2.42
C MET A 47 1.34 -14.88 3.36
N ASP A 48 1.03 -14.98 4.65
CA ASP A 48 1.98 -15.44 5.67
C ASP A 48 2.36 -16.93 5.48
N GLY A 49 3.65 -17.23 5.64
CA GLY A 49 4.22 -18.57 5.53
C GLY A 49 5.36 -18.69 4.51
N ALA A 50 5.68 -19.94 4.18
CA ALA A 50 6.67 -20.31 3.17
C ALA A 50 5.96 -20.82 1.91
N TRP A 51 6.42 -20.34 0.76
CA TRP A 51 5.82 -20.61 -0.55
C TRP A 51 6.88 -21.15 -1.50
N ARG A 52 6.46 -22.07 -2.38
CA ARG A 52 7.26 -22.59 -3.49
C ARG A 52 6.37 -22.86 -4.69
N GLY A 53 6.81 -22.51 -5.89
CA GLY A 53 6.10 -22.81 -7.13
C GLY A 53 6.84 -22.33 -8.36
N THR A 54 6.30 -22.63 -9.54
CA THR A 54 6.87 -22.17 -10.81
C THR A 54 6.36 -20.78 -11.16
N ALA A 55 7.26 -19.91 -11.61
CA ALA A 55 6.96 -18.61 -12.18
C ALA A 55 7.69 -18.45 -13.51
N TRP A 56 7.31 -17.46 -14.32
CA TRP A 56 8.02 -17.14 -15.54
C TRP A 56 8.27 -15.65 -15.67
N THR A 57 9.35 -15.28 -16.36
CA THR A 57 9.64 -13.91 -16.77
C THR A 57 9.75 -13.83 -18.29
N LEU A 58 9.35 -12.70 -18.86
CA LEU A 58 9.56 -12.44 -20.27
C LEU A 58 10.97 -11.87 -20.48
N LEU A 59 11.75 -12.48 -21.35
CA LEU A 59 13.06 -11.99 -21.76
C LEU A 59 12.91 -10.87 -22.81
N PRO A 60 13.95 -10.03 -23.02
CA PRO A 60 13.95 -9.04 -24.10
C PRO A 60 13.71 -9.66 -25.50
N SER A 61 14.10 -10.92 -25.69
CA SER A 61 13.84 -11.70 -26.91
C SER A 61 12.36 -12.06 -27.12
N GLY A 62 11.50 -11.86 -26.13
CA GLY A 62 10.10 -12.30 -26.15
C GLY A 62 9.88 -13.73 -25.66
N GLU A 63 10.94 -14.46 -25.33
CA GLU A 63 10.86 -15.81 -24.77
C GLU A 63 10.40 -15.78 -23.30
N LYS A 64 9.59 -16.75 -22.90
CA LYS A 64 9.25 -16.98 -21.49
C LYS A 64 10.32 -17.87 -20.86
N ARG A 65 10.98 -17.35 -19.83
CA ARG A 65 11.90 -18.10 -19.00
C ARG A 65 11.22 -18.52 -17.72
N GLU A 66 11.09 -19.83 -17.49
CA GLU A 66 10.61 -20.38 -16.23
C GLU A 66 11.68 -20.33 -15.13
N VAL A 67 11.23 -20.12 -13.90
CA VAL A 67 12.04 -20.13 -12.69
C VAL A 67 11.29 -20.83 -11.57
N THR A 68 12.00 -21.58 -10.73
CA THR A 68 11.45 -22.02 -9.46
C THR A 68 11.48 -20.84 -8.49
N GLN A 69 10.31 -20.40 -8.04
CA GLN A 69 10.18 -19.30 -7.11
C GLN A 69 9.90 -19.80 -5.70
N THR A 70 10.55 -19.18 -4.72
CA THR A 70 10.26 -19.38 -3.31
C THR A 70 10.01 -18.05 -2.63
N GLU A 71 9.10 -17.99 -1.68
CA GLU A 71 8.89 -16.80 -0.87
C GLU A 71 8.75 -17.16 0.60
N ARG A 72 9.23 -16.29 1.48
CA ARG A 72 8.95 -16.34 2.91
C ARG A 72 8.32 -15.02 3.30
N VAL A 73 7.17 -15.08 3.94
CA VAL A 73 6.39 -13.91 4.34
C VAL A 73 5.98 -14.05 5.79
N GLY A 74 6.05 -12.95 6.54
CA GLY A 74 5.51 -12.94 7.89
C GLY A 74 5.34 -11.54 8.48
N PRO A 75 4.59 -11.46 9.60
CA PRO A 75 4.39 -10.24 10.35
C PRO A 75 5.67 -9.85 11.11
N PHE A 76 5.96 -8.55 11.14
CA PHE A 76 6.99 -7.96 11.99
C PHE A 76 6.38 -6.81 12.81
N LEU A 77 7.08 -6.39 13.87
CA LEU A 77 6.65 -5.30 14.75
C LEU A 77 5.20 -5.48 15.27
N GLY A 78 4.91 -6.66 15.82
CA GLY A 78 3.58 -6.99 16.34
C GLY A 78 2.49 -7.12 15.26
N GLY A 79 2.86 -7.23 13.97
CA GLY A 79 1.92 -7.35 12.86
C GLY A 79 1.57 -6.03 12.17
N SER A 80 2.19 -4.92 12.57
CA SER A 80 1.99 -3.61 11.94
C SER A 80 2.61 -3.51 10.53
N ILE A 81 3.54 -4.40 10.21
CA ILE A 81 4.13 -4.54 8.87
C ILE A 81 4.23 -6.02 8.48
N ARG A 82 4.36 -6.28 7.17
CA ARG A 82 4.81 -7.58 6.67
C ARG A 82 6.15 -7.49 5.97
N VAL A 83 6.94 -8.52 6.16
CA VAL A 83 8.25 -8.68 5.51
C VAL A 83 8.18 -9.86 4.56
N ILE A 84 8.81 -9.70 3.40
CA ILE A 84 8.84 -10.70 2.32
C ILE A 84 10.29 -10.87 1.85
N GLU A 85 10.76 -12.11 1.79
CA GLU A 85 11.94 -12.49 0.99
C GLU A 85 11.47 -13.37 -0.16
N GLY A 86 11.79 -12.96 -1.39
CA GLY A 86 11.48 -13.71 -2.61
C GLY A 86 12.75 -14.11 -3.34
N ARG A 87 12.87 -15.40 -3.66
CA ARG A 87 13.99 -15.95 -4.42
C ARG A 87 13.49 -16.65 -5.68
N GLY A 88 14.26 -16.56 -6.76
CA GLY A 88 14.03 -17.28 -8.01
C GLY A 88 15.27 -18.10 -8.34
N PHE A 89 15.06 -19.35 -8.72
CA PHE A 89 16.09 -20.31 -9.06
C PHE A 89 15.91 -20.78 -10.50
N GLU A 90 17.03 -20.99 -11.18
CA GLU A 90 17.07 -21.64 -12.49
C GLU A 90 16.77 -23.14 -12.38
N ALA A 91 16.65 -23.81 -13.53
CA ALA A 91 16.49 -25.26 -13.61
C ALA A 91 17.66 -26.03 -12.96
N ASP A 92 18.88 -25.49 -13.03
CA ASP A 92 20.08 -26.07 -12.40
C ASP A 92 20.20 -25.77 -10.89
N GLY A 93 19.22 -25.04 -10.32
CA GLY A 93 19.21 -24.66 -8.90
C GLY A 93 20.03 -23.40 -8.57
N ARG A 94 20.69 -22.78 -9.54
CA ARG A 94 21.40 -21.51 -9.33
C ARG A 94 20.41 -20.40 -8.98
N LEU A 95 20.79 -19.53 -8.05
CA LEU A 95 20.02 -18.33 -7.72
C LEU A 95 20.02 -17.36 -8.91
N ALA A 96 18.85 -17.12 -9.48
CA ALA A 96 18.61 -16.18 -10.58
C ALA A 96 18.20 -14.79 -10.07
N PHE A 97 17.48 -14.76 -8.95
CA PHE A 97 16.90 -13.54 -8.39
C PHE A 97 16.75 -13.66 -6.87
N ASN A 98 17.02 -12.56 -6.17
CA ASN A 98 16.65 -12.40 -4.76
C ASN A 98 16.12 -10.98 -4.55
N ALA A 99 15.06 -10.87 -3.76
CA ALA A 99 14.46 -9.61 -3.36
C ALA A 99 13.93 -9.64 -1.94
N PHE A 100 13.92 -8.47 -1.33
CA PHE A 100 13.37 -8.23 -0.02
C PHE A 100 12.36 -7.09 -0.09
N ALA A 101 11.23 -7.22 0.59
CA ALA A 101 10.23 -6.17 0.64
C ALA A 101 9.60 -6.04 2.02
N VAL A 102 9.21 -4.81 2.34
CA VAL A 102 8.40 -4.45 3.51
C VAL A 102 7.10 -3.84 3.02
N ILE A 103 5.97 -4.41 3.44
CA ILE A 103 4.65 -3.85 3.23
C ILE A 103 4.21 -3.12 4.51
N SER A 104 3.77 -1.88 4.35
CA SER A 104 3.18 -1.07 5.42
C SER A 104 1.86 -0.45 4.96
N TYR A 105 1.11 0.06 5.93
CA TYR A 105 -0.13 0.80 5.71
C TYR A 105 -0.01 2.18 6.35
N ASP A 106 -0.46 3.21 5.63
CA ASP A 106 -0.62 4.56 6.16
C ASP A 106 -2.11 4.78 6.50
N PRO A 107 -2.48 4.85 7.80
CA PRO A 107 -3.85 5.10 8.22
C PRO A 107 -4.42 6.45 7.76
N ARG A 108 -3.57 7.45 7.55
CA ARG A 108 -4.01 8.80 7.15
C ARG A 108 -4.34 8.86 5.66
N ALA A 109 -3.46 8.27 4.84
CA ALA A 109 -3.67 8.19 3.40
C ALA A 109 -4.60 7.05 2.99
N SER A 110 -4.87 6.10 3.91
CA SER A 110 -5.58 4.85 3.65
C SER A 110 -4.98 4.02 2.52
N ARG A 111 -3.65 3.95 2.45
CA ARG A 111 -2.91 3.28 1.35
C ARG A 111 -1.90 2.28 1.88
N TYR A 112 -1.72 1.20 1.13
CA TYR A 112 -0.60 0.28 1.31
C TYR A 112 0.57 0.72 0.44
N SER A 113 1.77 0.60 0.97
CA SER A 113 3.00 0.76 0.20
C SER A 113 3.93 -0.42 0.43
N MET A 114 4.77 -0.66 -0.56
CA MET A 114 5.82 -1.66 -0.53
C MET A 114 7.15 -1.02 -0.84
N ARG A 115 8.03 -0.98 0.16
CA ARG A 115 9.44 -0.71 -0.05
C ARG A 115 10.11 -2.02 -0.44
N SER A 116 10.71 -2.09 -1.62
CA SER A 116 11.36 -3.30 -2.14
C SER A 116 12.80 -3.04 -2.55
N TYR A 117 13.63 -4.08 -2.42
CA TYR A 117 15.05 -4.12 -2.72
C TYR A 117 15.35 -5.34 -3.58
N ALA A 118 15.95 -5.13 -4.74
CA ALA A 118 16.33 -6.21 -5.65
C ALA A 118 17.45 -5.76 -6.59
N GLN A 119 18.42 -6.63 -6.87
CA GLN A 119 19.46 -6.39 -7.88
C GLN A 119 20.20 -5.04 -7.71
N GLY A 120 20.49 -4.66 -6.46
CA GLY A 120 21.15 -3.38 -6.13
C GLY A 120 20.26 -2.14 -6.28
N ARG A 121 18.95 -2.30 -6.52
CA ARG A 121 17.98 -1.22 -6.66
C ARG A 121 16.99 -1.24 -5.50
N ALA A 122 16.41 -0.08 -5.20
CA ALA A 122 15.29 0.07 -4.28
C ALA A 122 14.14 0.83 -4.94
N GLY A 123 12.92 0.62 -4.47
CA GLY A 123 11.76 1.37 -4.92
C GLY A 123 10.58 1.28 -3.95
N ASP A 124 9.71 2.27 -4.05
CA ASP A 124 8.42 2.34 -3.34
C ASP A 124 7.29 2.12 -4.34
N PHE A 125 6.40 1.18 -4.03
CA PHE A 125 5.31 0.77 -4.91
C PHE A 125 4.01 0.80 -4.13
N GLU A 126 2.96 1.39 -4.72
CA GLU A 126 1.63 1.28 -4.17
C GLU A 126 1.11 -0.16 -4.32
N ILE A 127 0.45 -0.66 -3.27
CA ILE A 127 -0.23 -1.95 -3.30
C ILE A 127 -1.74 -1.72 -3.28
N THR A 128 -2.42 -2.36 -4.21
CA THR A 128 -3.87 -2.52 -4.17
C THR A 128 -4.19 -3.92 -3.68
N ALA A 129 -4.69 -4.04 -2.44
CA ALA A 129 -5.25 -5.29 -1.96
C ALA A 129 -6.53 -5.62 -2.75
N THR A 130 -6.69 -6.88 -3.15
CA THR A 130 -7.91 -7.38 -3.81
C THR A 130 -8.53 -8.47 -2.94
N ALA A 131 -9.74 -8.92 -3.27
CA ALA A 131 -10.42 -9.96 -2.51
C ALA A 131 -9.60 -11.26 -2.37
N ASN A 132 -8.78 -11.58 -3.39
CA ASN A 132 -8.06 -12.85 -3.49
C ASN A 132 -6.54 -12.68 -3.62
N GLY A 133 -6.02 -11.49 -3.32
CA GLY A 133 -4.62 -11.20 -3.59
C GLY A 133 -4.27 -9.73 -3.44
N TYR A 134 -3.27 -9.31 -4.20
CA TYR A 134 -2.88 -7.91 -4.31
C TYR A 134 -2.20 -7.66 -5.65
N THR A 135 -2.25 -6.42 -6.10
CA THR A 135 -1.58 -5.96 -7.32
C THR A 135 -0.68 -4.78 -6.99
N TRP A 136 0.42 -4.69 -7.72
CA TRP A 136 1.35 -3.58 -7.69
C TRP A 136 2.06 -3.54 -9.04
N GLU A 137 2.56 -2.37 -9.43
CA GLU A 137 3.20 -2.18 -10.73
C GLU A 137 4.48 -1.35 -10.57
N ILE A 138 5.44 -1.59 -11.46
CA ILE A 138 6.61 -0.73 -11.62
C ILE A 138 6.22 0.32 -12.67
N PRO A 139 6.21 1.62 -12.35
CA PRO A 139 5.90 2.67 -13.32
C PRO A 139 6.79 2.55 -14.56
N GLY A 140 6.19 2.46 -15.75
CA GLY A 140 6.90 2.32 -17.02
C GLY A 140 7.51 0.94 -17.32
N GLY A 141 7.34 -0.06 -16.44
CA GLY A 141 7.73 -1.44 -16.68
C GLY A 141 6.66 -2.24 -17.43
N ARG A 142 7.05 -3.25 -18.21
CA ARG A 142 6.08 -4.21 -18.79
C ARG A 142 5.25 -4.82 -17.66
N ARG A 143 3.92 -4.76 -17.82
CA ARG A 143 2.91 -5.27 -16.87
C ARG A 143 3.31 -6.65 -16.33
N ARG A 144 3.55 -6.77 -15.02
CA ARG A 144 3.62 -8.09 -14.38
C ARG A 144 2.19 -8.51 -14.04
N PRO A 145 1.72 -9.71 -14.45
CA PRO A 145 0.35 -10.13 -14.18
C PRO A 145 0.04 -10.14 -12.68
N SER A 146 -1.20 -9.80 -12.34
CA SER A 146 -1.79 -10.02 -11.02
C SER A 146 -1.56 -11.47 -10.58
N ARG A 147 -1.14 -11.66 -9.33
CA ARG A 147 -0.91 -12.99 -8.75
C ARG A 147 -2.16 -13.44 -8.00
N THR A 148 -2.85 -14.42 -8.55
CA THR A 148 -3.80 -15.25 -7.78
C THR A 148 -2.96 -16.32 -7.07
N ARG A 149 -2.80 -16.22 -5.75
CA ARG A 149 -2.03 -17.19 -4.96
C ARG A 149 -2.95 -18.36 -4.57
N LYS A 150 -2.75 -19.56 -5.12
CA LYS A 150 -3.32 -20.78 -4.54
C LYS A 150 -2.32 -21.36 -3.53
N ARG A 151 -2.80 -21.68 -2.33
CA ARG A 151 -2.05 -22.43 -1.31
C ARG A 151 -1.71 -23.81 -1.91
N GLY A 152 -0.42 -24.09 -2.10
CA GLY A 152 0.04 -25.45 -2.38
C GLY A 152 -0.12 -26.27 -1.11
N SER A 153 -0.83 -27.40 -1.22
CA SER A 153 -0.99 -28.42 -0.20
C SER A 153 0.35 -29.00 0.24
#